data_AF-A0A5C7XBK9-F1
#
_entry.id   AF-A0A5C7XBK9-F1
#
_cell.length_a   1.000
_cell.length_b   1.000
_cell.length_c   1.000
_cell.angle_alpha   90.00
_cell.angle_beta   90.00
_cell.angle_gamma   90.00
#
_symmetry.space_group_name_H-M   'P 1'
#
loop_
_entity.id
_entity.type
_entity.pdbx_description
1 polymer ?
#
loop_
_entity_poly.entity_id
_entity_poly.type
_entity_poly.pdbx_seq_one_letter_code
_entity_poly.pdbx_strand_id
1 'polypeptide(L)'
;MQIVPASILLQISKDFVDHRSRREQSWYWYSEGDHGGATPFAIQNLYRGQNKRYLPMLPSISRGMSSENTGELWKYAISDQAKIVLRLAQSWWFSQELDHHPITSHAANQKLELDRIALAQHYGIPTGYLDLTDDFNVSAFFATCYETKNGWQPITSGTGIIYRVNPLDISMYFPLGPQALPRPTEQCAWVTELPLCHAFDGWPDVTMMQFHHDKHIGEYFLEMFSGGEKLFPPDPLADVASEILACREIPADLIENALESFTQDPHGVKISHLKAIRKELTKITTLNSYRRLLTDEKVSLLLTDIEWRKKMLQDVKARASAIRRIAIPIDGDTNH
;
A
#
# COMPACT_ATOMS: atom_id res chain seq x y z
N MET A 1 22.63 -12.71 -10.51
CA MET A 1 22.13 -11.35 -10.23
C MET A 1 23.27 -10.54 -9.66
N GLN A 2 23.77 -9.54 -10.39
CA GLN A 2 24.91 -8.72 -9.95
C GLN A 2 24.43 -7.65 -8.97
N ILE A 3 25.16 -7.45 -7.88
CA ILE A 3 24.93 -6.33 -6.95
C ILE A 3 25.70 -5.13 -7.50
N VAL A 4 25.03 -4.00 -7.69
CA VAL A 4 25.63 -2.79 -8.27
C VAL A 4 26.00 -1.76 -7.18
N PRO A 5 26.84 -0.76 -7.48
CA PRO A 5 27.04 0.37 -6.58
C PRO A 5 25.76 1.20 -6.42
N ALA A 6 25.49 1.72 -5.21
CA ALA A 6 24.34 2.58 -4.95
C ALA A 6 24.32 3.87 -5.79
N SER A 7 25.46 4.31 -6.34
CA SER A 7 25.56 5.48 -7.22
C SER A 7 24.69 5.36 -8.48
N ILE A 8 24.31 4.14 -8.90
CA ILE A 8 23.34 3.92 -9.99
C ILE A 8 21.97 4.52 -9.65
N LEU A 9 21.56 4.53 -8.38
CA LEU A 9 20.28 5.13 -7.97
C LEU A 9 20.24 6.63 -8.30
N LEU A 10 21.36 7.34 -8.14
CA LEU A 10 21.45 8.76 -8.51
C LEU A 10 21.41 8.98 -10.02
N GLN A 11 21.93 8.03 -10.80
CA GLN A 11 21.86 8.13 -12.26
C GLN A 11 20.41 8.00 -12.73
N ILE A 12 19.67 7.03 -12.20
CA ILE A 12 18.25 6.82 -12.53
C ILE A 12 17.41 7.99 -12.00
N SER A 13 17.68 8.48 -10.79
CA SER A 13 16.96 9.59 -10.15
C SER A 13 16.86 10.85 -11.02
N LYS A 14 17.88 11.11 -11.86
CA LYS A 14 17.89 12.26 -12.79
C LYS A 14 16.74 12.23 -13.80
N ASP A 15 16.27 11.04 -14.18
CA ASP A 15 15.15 10.88 -15.12
C ASP A 15 13.78 11.12 -14.46
N PHE A 16 13.76 11.30 -13.13
CA PHE A 16 12.55 11.44 -12.31
C PHE A 16 12.37 12.84 -11.69
N VAL A 17 13.24 13.80 -11.98
CA VAL A 17 13.16 15.17 -11.41
C VAL A 17 11.79 15.81 -11.65
N ASP A 18 11.24 15.67 -12.86
CA ASP A 18 9.94 16.24 -13.24
C ASP A 18 8.79 15.22 -13.17
N HIS A 19 8.99 14.06 -12.53
CA HIS A 19 7.99 12.99 -12.51
C HIS A 19 6.66 13.45 -11.89
N ARG A 20 6.69 14.08 -10.71
CA ARG A 20 5.48 14.51 -9.98
C ARG A 20 4.68 15.55 -10.75
N SER A 21 5.35 16.57 -11.29
CA SER A 21 4.71 17.61 -12.13
C SER A 21 4.03 17.02 -13.37
N ARG A 22 4.63 15.98 -13.98
CA ARG A 22 4.02 15.25 -15.10
C ARG A 22 2.83 14.41 -14.66
N ARG A 23 2.91 13.74 -13.51
CA ARG A 23 1.84 12.90 -12.94
C ARG A 23 0.57 13.71 -12.70
N GLU A 24 0.68 14.92 -12.16
CA GLU A 24 -0.48 15.80 -11.90
C GLU A 24 -1.25 16.20 -13.17
N GLN A 25 -0.60 16.21 -14.34
CA GLN A 25 -1.19 16.64 -15.61
C GLN A 25 -1.84 15.50 -16.41
N SER A 26 -1.81 14.29 -15.86
CA SER A 26 -1.93 13.03 -16.59
C SER A 26 -2.92 12.11 -15.89
N TRP A 27 -4.24 12.36 -15.95
CA TRP A 27 -5.27 11.43 -15.44
C TRP A 27 -6.30 11.09 -16.53
N TYR A 28 -6.57 9.80 -16.72
CA TYR A 28 -7.54 9.21 -17.63
C TYR A 28 -8.80 8.81 -16.89
N TRP A 29 -9.93 9.34 -17.32
CA TRP A 29 -11.22 8.85 -16.86
C TRP A 29 -11.66 7.64 -17.70
N TYR A 30 -12.13 6.59 -17.04
CA TYR A 30 -12.91 5.54 -17.67
C TYR A 30 -14.26 5.41 -16.97
N SER A 31 -15.24 4.87 -17.68
CA SER A 31 -16.58 4.57 -17.15
C SER A 31 -16.91 3.12 -17.45
N GLU A 32 -17.33 2.37 -16.43
CA GLU A 32 -17.82 1.00 -16.53
C GLU A 32 -19.16 0.92 -15.80
N GLY A 33 -20.26 0.83 -16.57
CA GLY A 33 -21.61 0.89 -16.01
C GLY A 33 -21.90 2.25 -15.34
N ASP A 34 -22.40 2.20 -14.09
CA ASP A 34 -22.68 3.38 -13.27
C ASP A 34 -21.44 3.96 -12.56
N HIS A 35 -20.30 3.27 -12.68
CA HIS A 35 -19.04 3.60 -12.04
C HIS A 35 -18.06 4.24 -13.02
N GLY A 36 -17.19 5.10 -12.50
CA GLY A 36 -16.06 5.61 -13.27
C GLY A 36 -14.81 5.64 -12.41
N GLY A 37 -13.65 5.58 -13.06
CA GLY A 37 -12.37 5.59 -12.38
C GLY A 37 -11.40 6.54 -13.07
N ALA A 38 -10.37 6.96 -12.35
CA ALA A 38 -9.28 7.77 -12.88
C ALA A 38 -7.96 7.01 -12.74
N THR A 39 -7.21 6.84 -13.82
CA THR A 39 -5.85 6.27 -13.78
C THR A 39 -4.83 7.25 -14.36
N PRO A 40 -3.64 7.40 -13.77
CA PRO A 40 -2.67 8.32 -14.31
C PRO A 40 -2.11 7.86 -15.66
N PHE A 41 -1.96 8.79 -16.60
CA PHE A 41 -1.43 8.56 -17.93
C PHE A 41 0.05 8.21 -17.87
N ALA A 42 0.39 7.06 -18.46
CA ALA A 42 1.76 6.63 -18.72
C ALA A 42 2.56 6.19 -17.49
N ILE A 43 1.97 5.34 -16.66
CA ILE A 43 2.79 4.44 -15.84
C ILE A 43 3.37 3.37 -16.74
N GLN A 44 4.66 3.50 -17.00
CA GLN A 44 5.44 2.46 -17.67
C GLN A 44 6.00 1.45 -16.68
N ASN A 45 6.29 1.90 -15.45
CA ASN A 45 6.88 1.07 -14.43
C ASN A 45 6.34 1.46 -13.05
N LEU A 46 6.16 0.47 -12.20
CA LEU A 46 5.98 0.64 -10.76
C LEU A 46 7.24 0.18 -10.05
N TYR A 47 7.48 0.72 -8.86
CA TYR A 47 8.68 0.46 -8.09
C TYR A 47 8.35 0.10 -6.65
N ARG A 48 9.24 -0.68 -6.03
CA ARG A 48 9.26 -0.90 -4.58
C ARG A 48 10.68 -0.96 -4.10
N GLY A 49 11.00 -0.15 -3.10
CA GLY A 49 12.30 -0.14 -2.47
C GLY A 49 12.28 -0.87 -1.14
N GLN A 50 13.31 -1.68 -0.88
CA GLN A 50 13.50 -2.28 0.42
C GLN A 50 14.96 -2.23 0.83
N ASN A 51 15.19 -1.98 2.10
CA ASN A 51 16.51 -1.97 2.69
C ASN A 51 17.24 -3.31 2.68
N LYS A 52 16.51 -4.40 2.47
CA LYS A 52 17.05 -5.73 2.23
C LYS A 52 16.05 -6.55 1.43
N ARG A 53 16.55 -7.60 0.79
CA ARG A 53 15.70 -8.60 0.16
C ARG A 53 15.09 -9.51 1.24
N TYR A 54 13.76 -9.60 1.26
CA TYR A 54 13.03 -10.55 2.11
C TYR A 54 12.66 -11.77 1.25
N LEU A 55 13.01 -12.96 1.72
CA LEU A 55 12.75 -14.21 1.03
C LEU A 55 12.02 -15.19 1.97
N PRO A 56 10.81 -15.66 1.61
CA PRO A 56 9.95 -15.11 0.55
C PRO A 56 9.47 -13.68 0.86
N MET A 57 9.17 -12.88 -0.16
CA MET A 57 8.44 -11.62 0.04
C MET A 57 6.96 -11.94 0.23
N LEU A 58 6.52 -11.98 1.49
CA LEU A 58 5.14 -12.27 1.87
C LEU A 58 4.31 -10.99 2.10
N PRO A 59 2.98 -11.06 1.94
CA PRO A 59 2.09 -9.96 2.32
C PRO A 59 2.23 -9.66 3.80
N SER A 60 2.04 -8.40 4.19
CA SER A 60 2.28 -7.96 5.56
C SER A 60 1.42 -8.73 6.57
N ILE A 61 0.20 -9.16 6.18
CA ILE A 61 -0.70 -9.97 7.02
C ILE A 61 -0.11 -11.33 7.43
N SER A 62 0.82 -11.91 6.67
CA SER A 62 1.45 -13.21 6.99
C SER A 62 2.90 -13.08 7.48
N ARG A 63 3.47 -11.88 7.57
CA ARG A 63 4.83 -11.70 8.11
C ARG A 63 4.91 -12.03 9.60
N GLY A 64 5.99 -12.71 10.00
CA GLY A 64 6.25 -13.12 11.39
C GLY A 64 5.45 -14.34 11.85
N MET A 65 4.87 -15.09 10.91
CA MET A 65 4.24 -16.38 11.19
C MET A 65 5.30 -17.50 11.20
N SER A 66 5.04 -18.51 12.02
CA SER A 66 5.89 -19.70 12.15
C SER A 66 5.65 -20.73 11.05
N SER A 67 4.50 -20.63 10.37
CA SER A 67 4.06 -21.62 9.39
C SER A 67 4.76 -21.40 8.05
N GLU A 68 5.52 -22.41 7.59
CA GLU A 68 6.17 -22.42 6.27
C GLU A 68 5.19 -22.79 5.14
N ASN A 69 4.04 -23.37 5.48
CA ASN A 69 2.99 -23.69 4.53
C ASN A 69 2.33 -22.42 4.02
N THR A 70 2.10 -22.35 2.73
CA THR A 70 1.52 -21.17 2.12
C THR A 70 0.23 -21.50 1.39
N GLY A 71 -0.83 -20.74 1.65
CA GLY A 71 -2.08 -20.77 0.88
C GLY A 71 -3.28 -21.46 1.55
N GLU A 72 -3.08 -22.27 2.59
CA GLU A 72 -4.19 -22.88 3.35
C GLU A 72 -4.09 -22.51 4.84
N LEU A 73 -4.83 -21.48 5.26
CA LEU A 73 -4.73 -20.88 6.58
C LEU A 73 -5.04 -21.88 7.70
N TRP A 74 -5.97 -22.83 7.52
CA TRP A 74 -6.24 -23.85 8.54
C TRP A 74 -5.07 -24.78 8.83
N LYS A 75 -4.05 -24.87 7.96
CA LYS A 75 -2.84 -25.65 8.22
C LYS A 75 -1.86 -24.93 9.15
N TYR A 76 -2.09 -23.64 9.40
CA TYR A 76 -1.20 -22.82 10.21
C TYR A 76 -1.39 -23.17 11.69
N ALA A 77 -0.40 -22.86 12.52
CA ALA A 77 -0.58 -22.92 13.97
C ALA A 77 -1.79 -22.05 14.39
N ILE A 78 -2.56 -22.49 15.40
CA ILE A 78 -3.72 -21.74 15.89
C ILE A 78 -3.35 -20.30 16.29
N SER A 79 -2.14 -20.10 16.84
CA SER A 79 -1.61 -18.78 17.16
C SER A 79 -1.42 -17.89 15.93
N ASP A 80 -1.01 -18.46 14.80
CA ASP A 80 -0.81 -17.73 13.55
C ASP A 80 -2.17 -17.43 12.87
N GLN A 81 -3.12 -18.39 12.91
CA GLN A 81 -4.51 -18.15 12.51
C GLN A 81 -5.12 -16.99 13.31
N ALA A 82 -4.96 -16.98 14.64
CA ALA A 82 -5.45 -15.91 15.50
C ALA A 82 -4.85 -14.54 15.16
N LYS A 83 -3.53 -14.47 14.89
CA LYS A 83 -2.89 -13.22 14.48
C LYS A 83 -3.41 -12.70 13.13
N ILE A 84 -3.65 -13.59 12.16
CA ILE A 84 -4.19 -13.22 10.85
C ILE A 84 -5.63 -12.69 10.98
N VAL A 85 -6.46 -13.36 11.77
CA VAL A 85 -7.82 -12.89 12.11
C VAL A 85 -7.78 -11.51 12.75
N LEU A 86 -6.88 -11.30 13.73
CA LEU A 86 -6.71 -9.99 14.38
C LEU A 86 -6.31 -8.89 13.38
N ARG A 87 -5.36 -9.18 12.48
CA ARG A 87 -4.89 -8.22 11.47
C ARG A 87 -6.00 -7.83 10.49
N LEU A 88 -6.82 -8.79 10.06
CA LEU A 88 -8.00 -8.50 9.23
C LEU A 88 -8.99 -7.60 9.99
N ALA A 89 -9.32 -7.94 11.25
CA ALA A 89 -10.20 -7.13 12.08
C ALA A 89 -9.66 -5.70 12.30
N GLN A 90 -8.35 -5.52 12.48
CA GLN A 90 -7.71 -4.20 12.57
C GLN A 90 -7.88 -3.38 11.28
N SER A 91 -7.72 -4.02 10.11
CA SER A 91 -7.94 -3.35 8.83
C SER A 91 -9.40 -2.92 8.64
N TRP A 92 -10.35 -3.70 9.14
CA TRP A 92 -11.77 -3.35 9.12
C TRP A 92 -12.13 -2.26 10.13
N TRP A 93 -11.46 -2.21 11.27
CA TRP A 93 -11.61 -1.09 12.18
C TRP A 93 -11.17 0.21 11.51
N PHE A 94 -9.98 0.22 10.89
CA PHE A 94 -9.52 1.37 10.10
C PHE A 94 -10.50 1.75 8.99
N SER A 95 -11.07 0.75 8.30
CA SER A 95 -12.10 0.97 7.28
C SER A 95 -13.33 1.68 7.85
N GLN A 96 -13.81 1.31 9.05
CA GLN A 96 -14.93 1.99 9.71
C GLN A 96 -14.56 3.42 10.13
N GLU A 97 -13.34 3.64 10.61
CA GLU A 97 -12.86 4.99 10.95
C GLU A 97 -12.78 5.88 9.71
N LEU A 98 -12.38 5.32 8.57
CA LEU A 98 -12.32 6.02 7.29
C LEU A 98 -13.71 6.48 6.81
N ASP A 99 -14.79 5.78 7.16
CA ASP A 99 -16.17 6.21 6.83
C ASP A 99 -16.55 7.54 7.52
N HIS A 100 -15.88 7.89 8.62
CA HIS A 100 -16.03 9.18 9.28
C HIS A 100 -15.14 10.29 8.71
N HIS A 101 -14.20 9.95 7.83
CA HIS A 101 -13.28 10.91 7.24
C HIS A 101 -13.95 11.67 6.07
N PRO A 102 -13.78 13.00 5.93
CA PRO A 102 -14.41 13.79 4.85
C PRO A 102 -14.11 13.29 3.44
N ILE A 103 -12.98 12.61 3.26
CA ILE A 103 -12.60 12.03 1.96
C ILE A 103 -13.61 11.00 1.46
N THR A 104 -14.29 10.27 2.35
CA THR A 104 -15.19 9.18 1.96
C THR A 104 -16.42 9.73 1.26
N SER A 105 -17.07 10.73 1.85
CA SER A 105 -18.19 11.43 1.20
C SER A 105 -17.75 12.17 -0.06
N HIS A 106 -16.57 12.79 -0.05
CA HIS A 106 -16.03 13.49 -1.21
C HIS A 106 -15.76 12.57 -2.40
N ALA A 107 -15.12 11.42 -2.16
CA ALA A 107 -14.87 10.40 -3.16
C ALA A 107 -16.18 9.85 -3.73
N ALA A 108 -17.16 9.53 -2.88
CA ALA A 108 -18.47 9.05 -3.30
C ALA A 108 -19.22 10.06 -4.19
N ASN A 109 -19.18 11.36 -3.85
CA ASN A 109 -19.78 12.42 -4.66
C ASN A 109 -19.16 12.53 -6.06
N GLN A 110 -17.89 12.14 -6.20
CA GLN A 110 -17.18 12.11 -7.47
C GLN A 110 -17.19 10.73 -8.13
N LYS A 111 -17.94 9.76 -7.58
CA LYS A 111 -17.99 8.35 -8.01
C LYS A 111 -16.61 7.67 -8.05
N LEU A 112 -15.69 8.09 -7.17
CA LEU A 112 -14.36 7.50 -7.05
C LEU A 112 -14.38 6.34 -6.07
N GLU A 113 -13.85 5.20 -6.49
CA GLU A 113 -13.68 4.04 -5.62
C GLU A 113 -12.58 4.26 -4.58
N LEU A 114 -12.93 4.08 -3.30
CA LEU A 114 -12.01 4.20 -2.17
C LEU A 114 -11.71 2.80 -1.62
N ASP A 115 -10.58 2.21 -2.02
CA ASP A 115 -10.12 0.94 -1.48
C ASP A 115 -9.60 1.13 -0.04
N ARG A 116 -10.50 0.86 0.92
CA ARG A 116 -10.26 1.08 2.35
C ARG A 116 -9.21 0.15 2.93
N ILE A 117 -9.13 -1.08 2.42
CA ILE A 117 -8.19 -2.10 2.91
C ILE A 117 -6.78 -1.81 2.38
N ALA A 118 -6.67 -1.42 1.12
CA ALA A 118 -5.41 -0.95 0.57
C ALA A 118 -4.92 0.34 1.25
N LEU A 119 -5.82 1.25 1.63
CA LEU A 119 -5.44 2.40 2.46
C LEU A 119 -4.94 1.97 3.84
N ALA A 120 -5.59 1.02 4.50
CA ALA A 120 -5.11 0.48 5.78
C ALA A 120 -3.65 -0.04 5.66
N GLN A 121 -3.33 -0.77 4.57
CA GLN A 121 -1.96 -1.19 4.25
C GLN A 121 -1.00 -0.01 4.17
N HIS A 122 -1.39 1.04 3.45
CA HIS A 122 -0.57 2.22 3.23
C HIS A 122 -0.32 3.04 4.52
N TYR A 123 -1.23 2.96 5.50
CA TYR A 123 -1.05 3.54 6.84
C TYR A 123 -0.35 2.58 7.82
N GLY A 124 0.09 1.39 7.37
CA GLY A 124 0.92 0.46 8.12
C GLY A 124 0.18 -0.69 8.80
N ILE A 125 -1.14 -0.78 8.64
CA ILE A 125 -1.91 -1.92 9.16
C ILE A 125 -1.66 -3.14 8.26
N PRO A 126 -1.30 -4.31 8.81
CA PRO A 126 -1.01 -5.48 7.98
C PRO A 126 -2.22 -6.00 7.18
N THR A 127 -2.10 -6.12 5.86
CA THR A 127 -3.12 -6.69 4.96
C THR A 127 -2.50 -7.64 3.91
N GLY A 128 -3.34 -8.12 2.98
CA GLY A 128 -2.92 -8.88 1.81
C GLY A 128 -2.26 -8.05 0.70
N TYR A 129 -2.23 -6.72 0.81
CA TYR A 129 -1.68 -5.84 -0.22
C TYR A 129 -0.17 -5.62 -0.07
N LEU A 130 0.43 -5.18 -1.18
CA LEU A 130 1.81 -4.73 -1.27
C LEU A 130 1.88 -3.29 -1.80
N ASP A 131 2.49 -2.39 -1.03
CA ASP A 131 2.74 -1.02 -1.48
C ASP A 131 3.79 -0.96 -2.60
N LEU A 132 3.45 -0.23 -3.65
CA LEU A 132 4.27 0.16 -4.79
C LEU A 132 4.20 1.69 -4.97
N THR A 133 5.03 2.22 -5.85
CA THR A 133 5.02 3.65 -6.23
C THR A 133 5.35 3.79 -7.70
N ASP A 134 4.76 4.77 -8.38
CA ASP A 134 5.17 5.14 -9.75
C ASP A 134 6.39 6.11 -9.75
N ASP A 135 6.81 6.59 -8.58
CA ASP A 135 7.97 7.48 -8.39
C ASP A 135 9.21 6.70 -7.92
N PHE A 136 10.21 6.58 -8.80
CA PHE A 136 11.47 5.90 -8.47
C PHE A 136 12.16 6.52 -7.25
N ASN A 137 12.10 7.84 -7.06
CA ASN A 137 12.77 8.49 -5.94
C ASN A 137 12.15 8.07 -4.60
N VAL A 138 10.83 7.90 -4.55
CA VAL A 138 10.13 7.37 -3.36
C VAL A 138 10.62 5.95 -3.06
N SER A 139 10.71 5.10 -4.09
CA SER A 139 11.27 3.75 -3.94
C SER A 139 12.72 3.78 -3.45
N ALA A 140 13.57 4.64 -4.01
CA ALA A 140 14.96 4.77 -3.60
C ALA A 140 15.09 5.25 -2.14
N PHE A 141 14.23 6.15 -1.68
CA PHE A 141 14.14 6.53 -0.26
C PHE A 141 13.88 5.30 0.63
N PHE A 142 12.83 4.52 0.36
CA PHE A 142 12.52 3.32 1.15
C PHE A 142 13.57 2.22 1.04
N ALA A 143 14.32 2.17 -0.05
CA ALA A 143 15.42 1.23 -0.22
C ALA A 143 16.66 1.64 0.58
N THR A 144 16.92 2.94 0.75
CA THR A 144 18.18 3.46 1.31
C THR A 144 18.05 4.02 2.71
N CYS A 145 16.82 4.25 3.20
CA CYS A 145 16.53 4.80 4.51
C CYS A 145 15.67 3.83 5.35
N TYR A 146 15.69 4.02 6.66
CA TYR A 146 14.84 3.29 7.61
C TYR A 146 14.33 4.24 8.69
N GLU A 147 13.13 3.96 9.19
CA GLU A 147 12.52 4.72 10.26
C GLU A 147 13.12 4.34 11.62
N THR A 148 13.36 5.34 12.46
CA THR A 148 13.75 5.18 13.87
C THR A 148 12.81 6.00 14.76
N LYS A 149 12.90 5.81 16.07
CA LYS A 149 12.19 6.66 17.05
C LYS A 149 12.49 8.17 16.93
N ASN A 150 13.61 8.53 16.30
CA ASN A 150 14.06 9.91 16.10
C ASN A 150 13.85 10.39 14.65
N GLY A 151 13.05 9.66 13.85
CA GLY A 151 12.87 9.92 12.43
C GLY A 151 13.72 9.02 11.53
N TRP A 152 13.71 9.33 10.23
CA TRP A 152 14.36 8.52 9.20
C TRP A 152 15.89 8.70 9.19
N GLN A 153 16.60 7.60 8.95
CA GLN A 153 18.06 7.58 8.86
C GLN A 153 18.54 6.77 7.65
N PRO A 154 19.69 7.12 7.06
CA PRO A 154 20.28 6.36 5.95
C PRO A 154 20.85 5.03 6.44
N ILE A 155 20.80 4.03 5.58
CA ILE A 155 21.38 2.72 5.81
C ILE A 155 22.81 2.72 5.30
N THR A 156 23.72 2.23 6.13
CA THR A 156 25.16 2.40 5.90
C THR A 156 25.85 1.13 5.41
N SER A 157 25.21 -0.03 5.51
CA SER A 157 25.83 -1.31 5.19
C SER A 157 24.80 -2.37 4.81
N GLY A 158 25.26 -3.41 4.11
CA GLY A 158 24.41 -4.49 3.59
C GLY A 158 23.99 -4.25 2.15
N THR A 159 22.92 -4.93 1.73
CA THR A 159 22.42 -4.90 0.36
C THR A 159 20.97 -4.47 0.36
N GLY A 160 20.69 -3.36 -0.33
CA GLY A 160 19.34 -2.90 -0.64
C GLY A 160 18.84 -3.49 -1.95
N ILE A 161 17.55 -3.31 -2.21
CA ILE A 161 16.90 -3.79 -3.43
C ILE A 161 15.83 -2.81 -3.91
N ILE A 162 15.80 -2.61 -5.23
CA ILE A 162 14.69 -1.98 -5.94
C ILE A 162 14.04 -3.06 -6.79
N TYR A 163 12.73 -3.25 -6.59
CA TYR A 163 11.87 -3.97 -7.51
C TYR A 163 11.32 -3.00 -8.53
N ARG A 164 11.27 -3.44 -9.80
CA ARG A 164 10.62 -2.73 -10.89
C ARG A 164 9.62 -3.66 -11.55
N VAL A 165 8.38 -3.25 -11.53
CA VAL A 165 7.26 -3.89 -12.22
C VAL A 165 7.11 -3.21 -13.58
N ASN A 166 7.03 -3.99 -14.65
CA ASN A 166 6.56 -3.52 -15.96
C ASN A 166 5.22 -4.21 -16.24
N PRO A 167 4.09 -3.62 -15.80
CA PRO A 167 2.81 -4.33 -15.73
C PRO A 167 2.42 -4.94 -17.09
N LEU A 168 2.34 -6.28 -17.14
CA LEU A 168 1.80 -6.98 -18.30
C LEU A 168 0.27 -6.89 -18.33
N ASP A 169 -0.34 -6.89 -17.14
CA ASP A 169 -1.75 -6.63 -16.91
C ASP A 169 -1.89 -5.51 -15.88
N ILE A 170 -2.29 -4.32 -16.34
CA ILE A 170 -2.44 -3.15 -15.46
C ILE A 170 -3.59 -3.32 -14.47
N SER A 171 -4.56 -4.21 -14.71
CA SER A 171 -5.70 -4.43 -13.81
C SER A 171 -5.30 -5.09 -12.48
N MET A 172 -4.10 -5.66 -12.39
CA MET A 172 -3.54 -6.19 -11.15
C MET A 172 -2.97 -5.12 -10.22
N TYR A 173 -2.90 -3.88 -10.68
CA TYR A 173 -2.25 -2.77 -9.99
C TYR A 173 -3.22 -1.59 -9.88
N PHE A 174 -3.40 -1.09 -8.67
CA PHE A 174 -4.38 -0.05 -8.39
C PHE A 174 -3.69 1.21 -7.87
N PRO A 175 -3.99 2.40 -8.43
CA PRO A 175 -3.52 3.65 -7.85
C PRO A 175 -4.19 3.88 -6.49
N LEU A 176 -3.39 4.18 -5.47
CA LEU A 176 -3.90 4.73 -4.22
C LEU A 176 -3.70 6.25 -4.22
N GLY A 177 -4.82 6.96 -4.21
CA GLY A 177 -4.83 8.42 -4.19
C GLY A 177 -5.33 9.14 -5.44
N PRO A 178 -6.23 8.60 -6.30
CA PRO A 178 -7.12 9.47 -7.08
C PRO A 178 -7.84 10.46 -6.17
N GLN A 179 -8.25 10.00 -4.99
CA GLN A 179 -8.59 10.87 -3.87
C GLN A 179 -7.30 11.49 -3.36
N ALA A 180 -7.18 12.81 -3.36
CA ALA A 180 -6.00 13.48 -2.82
C ALA A 180 -5.94 13.28 -1.30
N LEU A 181 -5.50 12.11 -0.83
CA LEU A 181 -5.17 11.83 0.57
C LEU A 181 -3.70 12.19 0.80
N PRO A 182 -3.33 12.79 1.94
CA PRO A 182 -2.00 13.35 2.14
C PRO A 182 -0.88 12.35 1.86
N ARG A 183 -0.87 11.21 2.54
CA ARG A 183 0.22 10.23 2.45
C ARG A 183 0.24 9.48 1.11
N PRO A 184 -0.86 8.86 0.62
CA PRO A 184 -0.86 8.19 -0.69
C PRO A 184 -0.43 9.11 -1.86
N THR A 185 -0.87 10.37 -1.83
CA THR A 185 -0.49 11.36 -2.85
C THR A 185 1.01 11.62 -2.84
N GLU A 186 1.58 11.90 -1.67
CA GLU A 186 3.01 12.23 -1.56
C GLU A 186 3.93 11.02 -1.78
N GLN A 187 3.44 9.80 -1.62
CA GLN A 187 4.19 8.59 -1.95
C GLN A 187 3.93 8.10 -3.37
N CYS A 188 3.07 8.80 -4.11
CA CYS A 188 2.62 8.42 -5.45
C CYS A 188 2.20 6.94 -5.49
N ALA A 189 1.33 6.60 -4.53
CA ALA A 189 1.12 5.23 -4.09
C ALA A 189 0.33 4.39 -5.09
N TRP A 190 0.74 3.12 -5.16
CA TRP A 190 0.10 2.05 -5.89
C TRP A 190 0.04 0.82 -5.01
N VAL A 191 -0.87 -0.08 -5.29
CA VAL A 191 -0.93 -1.39 -4.63
C VAL A 191 -1.16 -2.51 -5.61
N THR A 192 -0.77 -3.71 -5.18
CA THR A 192 -1.22 -4.97 -5.76
C THR A 192 -1.56 -5.92 -4.63
N GLU A 193 -2.54 -6.80 -4.84
CA GLU A 193 -2.82 -7.87 -3.89
C GLU A 193 -1.74 -8.96 -4.04
N LEU A 194 -1.15 -9.37 -2.92
CA LEU A 194 -0.12 -10.39 -2.91
C LEU A 194 -0.69 -11.69 -2.32
N PRO A 195 -0.80 -12.77 -3.10
CA PRO A 195 -1.25 -14.05 -2.58
C PRO A 195 -0.39 -14.51 -1.40
N LEU A 196 -1.02 -15.18 -0.43
CA LEU A 196 -0.33 -15.70 0.76
C LEU A 196 0.78 -16.72 0.43
N CYS A 197 0.84 -17.20 -0.81
CA CYS A 197 1.73 -18.28 -1.24
C CYS A 197 2.74 -17.95 -2.33
N HIS A 198 2.68 -16.78 -2.94
CA HIS A 198 3.58 -16.44 -4.02
C HIS A 198 4.47 -15.27 -3.61
N ALA A 199 5.78 -15.51 -3.69
CA ALA A 199 6.74 -14.44 -3.51
C ALA A 199 6.66 -13.47 -4.69
N PHE A 200 6.56 -12.19 -4.39
CA PHE A 200 6.46 -11.12 -5.39
C PHE A 200 7.61 -11.12 -6.40
N ASP A 201 8.79 -11.60 -5.99
CA ASP A 201 9.98 -11.64 -6.82
C ASP A 201 10.00 -12.76 -7.88
N GLY A 202 8.99 -13.64 -7.87
CA GLY A 202 8.78 -14.66 -8.90
C GLY A 202 7.75 -14.28 -9.97
N TRP A 203 7.14 -13.09 -9.89
CA TRP A 203 6.14 -12.65 -10.86
C TRP A 203 6.78 -12.33 -12.22
N PRO A 204 6.11 -12.64 -13.35
CA PRO A 204 6.69 -12.55 -14.70
C PRO A 204 7.02 -11.12 -15.14
N ASP A 205 6.35 -10.12 -14.57
CA ASP A 205 6.52 -8.70 -14.85
C ASP A 205 7.43 -7.98 -13.85
N VAL A 206 8.01 -8.70 -12.89
CA VAL A 206 8.86 -8.15 -11.84
C VAL A 206 10.34 -8.39 -12.15
N THR A 207 11.10 -7.30 -12.17
CA THR A 207 12.56 -7.30 -12.25
C THR A 207 13.16 -6.70 -10.99
N MET A 208 14.42 -7.05 -10.68
CA MET A 208 15.09 -6.65 -9.45
C MET A 208 16.48 -6.08 -9.71
N MET A 209 16.83 -5.04 -8.96
CA MET A 209 18.18 -4.48 -8.89
C MET A 209 18.63 -4.45 -7.43
N GLN A 210 19.68 -5.21 -7.12
CA GLN A 210 20.34 -5.16 -5.81
C GLN A 210 21.52 -4.19 -5.84
N PHE A 211 21.73 -3.47 -4.74
CA PHE A 211 22.85 -2.54 -4.60
C PHE A 211 23.50 -2.63 -3.21
N HIS A 212 24.78 -2.30 -3.12
CA HIS A 212 25.45 -2.13 -1.82
C HIS A 212 25.08 -0.78 -1.21
N HIS A 213 24.63 -0.79 0.05
CA HIS A 213 24.29 0.45 0.74
C HIS A 213 25.47 1.40 0.84
N ASP A 214 25.17 2.68 0.68
CA ASP A 214 26.12 3.78 0.84
C ASP A 214 25.41 4.91 1.57
N LYS A 215 26.02 5.36 2.68
CA LYS A 215 25.49 6.39 3.55
C LYS A 215 25.18 7.68 2.78
N HIS A 216 26.07 8.13 1.89
CA HIS A 216 25.91 9.40 1.17
C HIS A 216 24.73 9.34 0.18
N ILE A 217 24.50 8.17 -0.41
CA ILE A 217 23.36 7.95 -1.31
C ILE A 217 22.05 7.97 -0.51
N GLY A 218 22.03 7.35 0.67
CA GLY A 218 20.89 7.46 1.59
C GLY A 218 20.63 8.89 2.06
N GLU A 219 21.68 9.64 2.41
CA GLU A 219 21.57 11.05 2.81
C GLU A 219 20.97 11.92 1.69
N TYR A 220 21.36 11.68 0.43
CA TYR A 220 20.77 12.37 -0.71
C TYR A 220 19.25 12.19 -0.80
N PHE A 221 18.75 10.95 -0.73
CA PHE A 221 17.30 10.70 -0.79
C PHE A 221 16.59 11.16 0.48
N LEU A 222 17.23 11.07 1.65
CA LEU A 222 16.70 11.61 2.90
C LEU A 222 16.49 13.13 2.81
N GLU A 223 17.46 13.86 2.28
CA GLU A 223 17.38 15.32 2.07
C GLU A 223 16.31 15.69 1.04
N MET A 224 16.24 14.95 -0.08
CA MET A 224 15.22 15.14 -1.12
C MET A 224 13.80 15.16 -0.54
N PHE A 225 13.53 14.27 0.42
CA PHE A 225 12.23 14.16 1.10
C PHE A 225 12.18 14.86 2.46
N SER A 226 13.10 15.80 2.72
CA SER A 226 13.12 16.61 3.94
C SER A 226 13.08 15.77 5.21
N GLY A 227 13.97 14.77 5.32
CA GLY A 227 14.01 13.87 6.47
C GLY A 227 12.86 12.86 6.51
N GLY A 228 12.09 12.74 5.43
CA GLY A 228 10.89 11.91 5.33
C GLY A 228 9.57 12.69 5.52
N GLU A 229 9.61 13.93 6.01
CA GLU A 229 8.41 14.73 6.29
C GLU A 229 7.51 14.90 5.05
N LYS A 230 8.12 15.06 3.86
CA LYS A 230 7.36 15.17 2.61
C LYS A 230 6.57 13.92 2.28
N LEU A 231 7.06 12.73 2.63
CA LEU A 231 6.39 11.44 2.36
C LEU A 231 5.38 11.04 3.45
N PHE A 232 5.48 11.65 4.62
CA PHE A 232 4.63 11.38 5.77
C PHE A 232 4.01 12.69 6.30
N PRO A 233 3.23 13.41 5.47
CA PRO A 233 2.56 14.62 5.94
C PRO A 233 1.61 14.31 7.10
N PRO A 234 1.33 15.29 7.99
CA PRO A 234 0.38 15.13 9.07
C PRO A 234 -0.99 14.68 8.56
N ASP A 235 -1.55 13.66 9.20
CA ASP A 235 -2.78 13.02 8.75
C ASP A 235 -3.46 12.30 9.92
N PRO A 236 -4.70 12.66 10.31
CA PRO A 236 -5.42 11.98 11.39
C PRO A 236 -5.62 10.48 11.16
N LEU A 237 -5.63 10.02 9.91
CA LEU A 237 -5.69 8.58 9.61
C LEU A 237 -4.41 7.86 10.04
N ALA A 238 -3.26 8.54 10.01
CA ALA A 238 -2.02 7.97 10.55
C ALA A 238 -2.07 7.77 12.06
N ASP A 239 -2.68 8.71 12.79
CA ASP A 239 -2.88 8.59 14.23
C ASP A 239 -3.82 7.44 14.56
N VAL A 240 -4.91 7.31 13.78
CA VAL A 240 -5.88 6.22 13.92
C VAL A 240 -5.18 4.87 13.71
N ALA A 241 -4.41 4.71 12.64
CA ALA A 241 -3.68 3.47 12.38
C ALA A 241 -2.68 3.16 13.51
N SER A 242 -1.97 4.18 13.99
CA SER A 242 -1.02 4.04 15.10
C SER A 242 -1.70 3.59 16.39
N GLU A 243 -2.86 4.16 16.72
CA GLU A 243 -3.67 3.79 17.88
C GLU A 243 -4.20 2.35 17.76
N ILE A 244 -4.73 1.94 16.60
CA ILE A 244 -5.20 0.56 16.33
C ILE A 244 -4.08 -0.46 16.55
N LEU A 245 -2.85 -0.12 16.15
CA LEU A 245 -1.69 -1.00 16.30
C LEU A 245 -1.15 -1.02 17.75
N ALA A 246 -1.35 0.04 18.53
CA ALA A 246 -0.78 0.20 19.87
C ALA A 246 -1.71 -0.24 21.02
N CYS A 247 -3.02 -0.02 20.91
CA CYS A 247 -3.95 -0.09 22.05
C CYS A 247 -4.19 -1.51 22.62
N ARG A 248 -3.86 -2.57 21.86
CA ARG A 248 -4.14 -3.99 22.21
C ARG A 248 -5.61 -4.26 22.53
N GLU A 249 -6.51 -3.44 22.00
CA GLU A 249 -7.95 -3.62 22.06
C GLU A 249 -8.47 -3.89 20.65
N ILE A 250 -9.59 -4.58 20.54
CA ILE A 250 -10.29 -4.75 19.26
C ILE A 250 -11.80 -4.86 19.52
N PRO A 251 -12.65 -4.22 18.69
CA PRO A 251 -14.08 -4.43 18.73
C PRO A 251 -14.44 -5.91 18.55
N ALA A 252 -15.24 -6.46 19.47
CA ALA A 252 -15.55 -7.89 19.50
C ALA A 252 -16.29 -8.37 18.24
N ASP A 253 -17.16 -7.52 17.69
CA ASP A 253 -17.90 -7.77 16.46
C ASP A 253 -16.98 -7.88 15.24
N LEU A 254 -15.93 -7.06 15.15
CA LEU A 254 -14.95 -7.15 14.06
C LEU A 254 -14.18 -8.48 14.07
N ILE A 255 -13.88 -9.01 15.25
CA ILE A 255 -13.26 -10.33 15.39
C ILE A 255 -14.22 -11.43 14.91
N GLU A 256 -15.48 -11.39 15.34
CA GLU A 256 -16.45 -12.41 14.94
C GLU A 256 -16.74 -12.36 13.44
N ASN A 257 -16.88 -11.16 12.86
CA ASN A 257 -17.01 -10.99 11.41
C ASN A 257 -15.79 -11.53 10.67
N ALA A 258 -14.57 -11.32 11.20
CA ALA A 258 -13.34 -11.77 10.54
C ALA A 258 -13.24 -13.30 10.58
N LEU A 259 -13.63 -13.92 11.71
CA LEU A 259 -13.76 -15.37 11.82
C LEU A 259 -14.78 -15.91 10.83
N GLU A 260 -15.95 -15.28 10.71
CA GLU A 260 -17.00 -15.68 9.76
C GLU A 260 -16.48 -15.63 8.32
N SER A 261 -15.87 -14.51 7.91
CA SER A 261 -15.27 -14.36 6.58
C SER A 261 -14.25 -15.46 6.29
N PHE A 262 -13.32 -15.74 7.22
CA PHE A 262 -12.35 -16.82 7.03
C PHE A 262 -12.98 -18.22 7.03
N THR A 263 -14.12 -18.45 7.67
CA THR A 263 -14.79 -19.76 7.59
C THR A 263 -15.53 -20.00 6.28
N GLN A 264 -15.88 -18.93 5.57
CA GLN A 264 -16.50 -19.00 4.26
C GLN A 264 -15.46 -19.19 3.15
N ASP A 265 -14.20 -18.81 3.39
CA ASP A 265 -13.09 -19.01 2.47
C ASP A 265 -12.67 -20.50 2.43
N PRO A 266 -12.71 -21.16 1.25
CA PRO A 266 -12.25 -22.54 1.07
C PRO A 266 -10.78 -22.77 1.40
N HIS A 267 -9.98 -21.71 1.60
CA HIS A 267 -8.57 -21.66 2.02
C HIS A 267 -8.36 -21.04 3.42
N GLY A 268 -9.44 -20.64 4.11
CA GLY A 268 -9.40 -19.91 5.38
C GLY A 268 -9.33 -20.78 6.64
N VAL A 269 -10.18 -20.51 7.63
CA VAL A 269 -10.17 -21.16 8.95
C VAL A 269 -11.24 -22.25 9.02
N LYS A 270 -10.91 -23.39 9.65
CA LYS A 270 -11.91 -24.45 9.91
C LYS A 270 -12.79 -24.12 11.11
N ILE A 271 -14.08 -24.44 11.02
CA ILE A 271 -15.05 -24.31 12.13
C ILE A 271 -14.55 -25.00 13.40
N SER A 272 -13.91 -26.17 13.27
CA SER A 272 -13.33 -26.92 14.39
C SER A 272 -12.22 -26.16 15.14
N HIS A 273 -11.58 -25.16 14.51
CA HIS A 273 -10.50 -24.36 15.11
C HIS A 273 -11.02 -23.14 15.86
N LEU A 274 -12.26 -22.69 15.62
CA LEU A 274 -12.76 -21.41 16.14
C LEU A 274 -12.66 -21.28 17.65
N LYS A 275 -12.96 -22.34 18.41
CA LYS A 275 -12.83 -22.33 19.88
C LYS A 275 -11.38 -22.10 20.32
N ALA A 276 -10.43 -22.71 19.65
CA ALA A 276 -9.01 -22.57 19.96
C ALA A 276 -8.50 -21.17 19.54
N ILE A 277 -8.92 -20.68 18.37
CA ILE A 277 -8.56 -19.35 17.88
C ILE A 277 -9.07 -18.24 18.81
N ARG A 278 -10.35 -18.29 19.22
CA ARG A 278 -10.90 -17.34 20.20
C ARG A 278 -10.11 -17.33 21.50
N LYS A 279 -9.69 -18.52 21.99
CA LYS A 279 -8.85 -18.63 23.18
C LYS A 279 -7.45 -18.03 22.98
N GLU A 280 -6.86 -18.12 21.78
CA GLU A 280 -5.59 -17.46 21.50
C GLU A 280 -5.74 -15.94 21.34
N LEU A 281 -6.84 -15.48 20.72
CA LEU A 281 -7.13 -14.05 20.58
C LEU A 281 -7.20 -13.34 21.94
N THR A 282 -7.87 -13.92 22.93
CA THR A 282 -7.95 -13.32 24.28
C THR A 282 -6.60 -13.25 25.01
N LYS A 283 -5.55 -13.90 24.53
CA LYS A 283 -4.19 -13.76 25.07
C LYS A 283 -3.42 -12.58 24.46
N ILE A 284 -3.77 -12.18 23.24
CA ILE A 284 -3.01 -11.19 22.45
C ILE A 284 -3.75 -9.85 22.29
N THR A 285 -5.05 -9.82 22.56
CA THR A 285 -5.87 -8.62 22.50
C THR A 285 -7.02 -8.67 23.51
N THR A 286 -7.55 -7.49 23.86
CA THR A 286 -8.75 -7.33 24.70
C THR A 286 -9.95 -7.05 23.81
N LEU A 287 -11.01 -7.85 23.96
CA LEU A 287 -12.26 -7.64 23.23
C LEU A 287 -13.09 -6.56 23.92
N ASN A 288 -13.39 -5.48 23.21
CA ASN A 288 -14.14 -4.34 23.72
C ASN A 288 -15.34 -4.00 22.82
N SER A 289 -16.19 -3.10 23.29
CA SER A 289 -17.16 -2.42 22.42
C SER A 289 -16.44 -1.47 21.47
N TYR A 290 -17.04 -1.22 20.31
CA TYR A 290 -16.52 -0.24 19.36
C TYR A 290 -16.33 1.13 20.02
N ARG A 291 -15.13 1.69 19.83
CA ARG A 291 -14.77 3.05 20.22
C ARG A 291 -14.23 3.76 18.99
N ARG A 292 -14.93 4.82 18.59
CA ARG A 292 -14.49 5.68 17.48
C ARG A 292 -13.18 6.37 17.81
N LEU A 293 -12.19 6.25 16.93
CA LEU A 293 -10.85 6.84 17.07
C LEU A 293 -10.72 8.16 16.30
N LEU A 294 -11.35 8.28 15.13
CA LEU A 294 -11.43 9.50 14.34
C LEU A 294 -12.59 10.37 14.87
N THR A 295 -12.33 11.13 15.92
CA THR A 295 -13.33 11.96 16.60
C THR A 295 -13.85 13.11 15.74
N ASP A 296 -15.03 13.64 16.08
CA ASP A 296 -15.58 14.83 15.43
C ASP A 296 -14.69 16.06 15.59
N GLU A 297 -13.94 16.16 16.70
CA GLU A 297 -12.94 17.20 16.90
C GLU A 297 -11.82 17.13 15.87
N LYS A 298 -11.22 15.94 15.66
CA LYS A 298 -10.18 15.73 14.65
C LYS A 298 -10.69 16.04 13.24
N VAL A 299 -11.91 15.62 12.92
CA VAL A 299 -12.55 15.91 11.64
C VAL A 299 -12.83 17.41 11.49
N SER A 300 -13.30 18.08 12.55
CA SER A 300 -13.57 19.52 12.54
C SER A 300 -12.29 20.32 12.28
N LEU A 301 -11.16 19.95 12.90
CA LEU A 301 -9.87 20.59 12.66
C LEU A 301 -9.46 20.51 11.18
N LEU A 302 -9.57 19.34 10.55
CA LEU A 302 -9.33 19.17 9.11
C LEU A 302 -10.22 20.08 8.27
N LEU A 303 -11.52 20.12 8.60
CA LEU A 303 -12.49 20.92 7.88
C LEU A 303 -12.31 22.43 8.11
N THR A 304 -11.61 22.88 9.16
CA THR A 304 -11.28 24.30 9.34
C THR A 304 -10.01 24.73 8.60
N ASP A 305 -9.14 23.79 8.24
CA ASP A 305 -7.93 24.06 7.47
C ASP A 305 -8.27 24.31 6.00
N ILE A 306 -8.06 25.54 5.55
CA ILE A 306 -8.34 25.98 4.18
C ILE A 306 -7.41 25.29 3.17
N GLU A 307 -6.13 25.17 3.48
CA GLU A 307 -5.14 24.59 2.57
C GLU A 307 -5.33 23.08 2.46
N TRP A 308 -5.60 22.41 3.58
CA TRP A 308 -5.96 20.99 3.56
C TRP A 308 -7.19 20.74 2.70
N ARG A 309 -8.29 21.48 2.91
CA ARG A 309 -9.51 21.31 2.09
C ARG A 309 -9.24 21.55 0.61
N LYS A 310 -8.51 22.62 0.28
CA LYS A 310 -8.18 22.97 -1.11
C LYS A 310 -7.34 21.88 -1.77
N LYS A 311 -6.43 21.25 -1.04
CA LYS A 311 -5.56 20.19 -1.55
C LYS A 311 -6.28 18.84 -1.64
N MET A 312 -7.06 18.49 -0.62
CA MET A 312 -7.56 17.13 -0.40
C MET A 312 -9.02 16.92 -0.85
N LEU A 313 -9.83 17.99 -0.79
CA LEU A 313 -11.25 17.98 -1.18
C LEU A 313 -11.50 18.76 -2.49
N GLN A 314 -10.50 18.83 -3.37
CA GLN A 314 -10.69 19.32 -4.72
C GLN A 314 -11.30 18.25 -5.62
N ASP A 315 -12.00 18.69 -6.67
CA ASP A 315 -12.47 17.79 -7.71
C ASP A 315 -11.28 17.23 -8.50
N VAL A 316 -11.30 15.92 -8.74
CA VAL A 316 -10.29 15.24 -9.54
C VAL A 316 -10.50 15.64 -11.00
N LYS A 317 -9.55 16.39 -11.55
CA LYS A 317 -9.58 16.84 -12.94
C LYS A 317 -8.91 15.79 -13.83
N ALA A 318 -9.71 14.99 -14.52
CA ALA A 318 -9.23 14.10 -15.57
C ALA A 318 -9.34 14.75 -16.96
N ARG A 319 -8.40 14.46 -17.85
CA ARG A 319 -8.50 14.83 -19.27
C ARG A 319 -8.93 13.59 -20.04
N ALA A 320 -10.15 13.61 -20.59
CA ALA A 320 -10.57 12.59 -21.54
C ALA A 320 -9.69 12.70 -22.80
N SER A 321 -8.77 11.75 -22.97
CA SER A 321 -8.00 11.62 -24.19
C SER A 321 -8.45 10.35 -24.90
N ALA A 322 -8.92 10.47 -26.14
CA ALA A 322 -9.30 9.32 -26.94
C ALA A 322 -8.04 8.49 -27.24
N ILE A 323 -7.86 7.38 -26.53
CA ILE A 323 -6.84 6.40 -26.88
C ILE A 323 -7.33 5.66 -28.12
N ARG A 324 -6.88 6.09 -29.30
CA ARG A 324 -6.96 5.22 -30.49
C ARG A 324 -6.08 4.01 -30.18
N ARG A 325 -6.68 2.83 -29.97
CA ARG A 325 -5.97 1.57 -30.12
C ARG A 325 -5.47 1.50 -31.56
N ILE A 326 -4.21 1.82 -31.78
CA ILE A 326 -3.56 1.57 -33.07
C ILE A 326 -3.28 0.06 -33.07
N ALA A 327 -4.02 -0.67 -33.90
CA ALA A 327 -3.63 -2.04 -34.22
C ALA A 327 -2.28 -1.96 -34.93
N ILE A 328 -1.22 -2.46 -34.28
CA ILE A 328 0.07 -2.64 -34.94
C ILE A 328 -0.13 -3.81 -35.90
N PRO A 329 -0.01 -3.61 -37.23
CA PRO A 329 -0.04 -4.71 -38.18
C PRO A 329 1.09 -5.67 -37.80
N ILE A 330 0.74 -6.94 -37.61
CA ILE A 330 1.75 -7.99 -37.52
C ILE A 330 2.27 -8.13 -38.95
N ASP A 331 3.45 -7.58 -39.23
CA ASP A 331 4.15 -7.85 -40.49
C ASP A 331 4.45 -9.36 -40.55
N GLY A 332 3.67 -10.05 -41.36
CA GLY A 332 3.72 -11.51 -41.48
C GLY A 332 2.73 -12.05 -42.50
N ASP A 333 2.54 -11.32 -43.60
CA ASP A 333 1.89 -11.87 -44.80
C ASP A 333 2.65 -11.40 -46.04
N THR A 334 3.89 -11.87 -46.16
CA THR A 334 4.54 -11.93 -47.47
C THR A 334 4.09 -13.22 -48.14
N ASN A 335 3.14 -13.06 -49.06
CA ASN A 335 2.81 -14.04 -50.10
C ASN A 335 4.05 -14.74 -50.65
N HIS A 336 4.05 -16.07 -50.64
CA HIS A 336 4.29 -16.90 -51.82
C HIS A 336 3.63 -18.27 -51.67
#